data_AF-A0A090I6S1-F1
#
_entry.id   AF-A0A090I6S1-F1
#
_cell.length_a   1.000
_cell.length_b   1.000
_cell.length_c   1.000
_cell.angle_alpha   90.00
_cell.angle_beta   90.00
_cell.angle_gamma   90.00
#
_symmetry.space_group_name_H-M   'P 1'
#
loop_
_entity.id
_entity.type
_entity.pdbx_description
1 polymer ?
#
loop_
_entity_poly.entity_id
_entity_poly.type
_entity_poly.pdbx_seq_one_letter_code
_entity_poly.pdbx_strand_id
1 'polypeptide(L)'
;MARPNKVKTSKYREKIDNWIIEGKGDTEIIELLKQQDPPEKIGRTTLYNYRKNDFNINKEATREYHEKKSKERLNGAVAQTVSDLEFLDNIITVANDTGLEVDPEKNISELDIKKLGIQAVRAKQEVFKAGSEDEKEFIITIVGVDSDEEDNVEVEPEAEEEHQPD
;
A
#
# COMPACT_ATOMS: atom_id res chain seq x y z
N MET A 1 -36.59 -4.11 -13.34
CA MET A 1 -35.32 -4.16 -14.10
C MET A 1 -35.32 -3.03 -15.11
N ALA A 2 -34.33 -2.13 -15.09
CA ALA A 2 -34.20 -1.08 -16.10
C ALA A 2 -33.87 -1.72 -17.46
N ARG A 3 -34.56 -1.31 -18.53
CA ARG A 3 -34.29 -1.84 -19.88
C ARG A 3 -32.83 -1.55 -20.26
N PRO A 4 -32.08 -2.53 -20.80
CA PRO A 4 -30.72 -2.31 -21.27
C PRO A 4 -30.69 -1.20 -22.31
N ASN A 5 -29.71 -0.29 -22.20
CA ASN A 5 -29.54 0.78 -23.16
C ASN A 5 -29.21 0.20 -24.54
N LYS A 6 -29.94 0.60 -25.59
CA LYS A 6 -29.75 0.11 -26.97
C LYS A 6 -28.33 0.28 -27.50
N VAL A 7 -27.59 1.28 -27.00
CA VAL A 7 -26.16 1.48 -27.35
C VAL A 7 -25.31 0.27 -26.93
N LYS A 8 -25.60 -0.37 -25.78
CA LYS A 8 -24.81 -1.50 -25.28
C LYS A 8 -24.87 -2.73 -26.18
N THR A 9 -25.96 -2.88 -26.91
CA THR A 9 -26.20 -4.00 -27.83
C THR A 9 -25.98 -3.62 -29.29
N SER A 10 -25.53 -2.38 -29.55
CA SER A 10 -25.24 -1.90 -30.91
C SER A 10 -23.92 -2.48 -31.41
N LYS A 11 -23.90 -2.90 -32.68
CA LYS A 11 -22.67 -3.28 -33.40
C LYS A 11 -21.68 -2.11 -33.58
N TYR A 12 -22.15 -0.87 -33.40
CA TYR A 12 -21.35 0.34 -33.51
C TYR A 12 -20.98 0.92 -32.14
N ARG A 13 -21.15 0.17 -31.05
CA ARG A 13 -20.82 0.64 -29.70
C ARG A 13 -19.42 1.25 -29.62
N GLU A 14 -18.41 0.57 -30.15
CA GLU A 14 -17.03 1.07 -30.13
C GLU A 14 -16.87 2.40 -30.88
N LYS A 15 -17.54 2.55 -32.04
CA LYS A 15 -17.56 3.83 -32.77
C LYS A 15 -18.27 4.92 -31.97
N ILE A 16 -19.37 4.58 -31.30
CA ILE A 16 -20.12 5.51 -30.44
C ILE A 16 -19.25 5.96 -29.26
N ASP A 17 -18.56 5.03 -28.60
CA ASP A 17 -17.65 5.33 -27.49
C ASP A 17 -16.53 6.27 -27.96
N ASN A 18 -15.90 5.99 -29.12
CA ASN A 18 -14.87 6.84 -29.72
C ASN A 18 -15.39 8.24 -30.06
N TRP A 19 -16.57 8.35 -30.65
CA TRP A 19 -17.18 9.66 -30.92
C TRP A 19 -17.51 10.45 -29.65
N ILE A 20 -17.89 9.78 -28.56
CA ILE A 20 -18.08 10.43 -27.26
C ILE A 20 -16.72 10.92 -26.72
N ILE A 21 -15.65 10.13 -26.85
CA ILE A 21 -14.29 10.50 -26.48
C ILE A 21 -13.80 11.71 -27.29
N GLU A 22 -14.08 11.75 -28.59
CA GLU A 22 -13.79 12.87 -29.50
C GLU A 22 -14.61 14.14 -29.19
N GLY A 23 -15.56 14.07 -28.25
CA GLY A 23 -16.39 15.22 -27.85
C GLY A 23 -17.59 15.48 -28.76
N LYS A 24 -17.93 14.56 -29.67
CA LYS A 24 -19.08 14.73 -30.57
C LYS A 24 -20.39 14.83 -29.81
N GLY A 25 -21.27 15.71 -30.28
CA GLY A 25 -22.61 15.90 -29.72
C GLY A 25 -23.56 14.76 -30.09
N ASP A 26 -24.63 14.57 -29.31
CA ASP A 26 -25.57 13.47 -29.56
C ASP A 26 -26.23 13.55 -30.95
N THR A 27 -26.52 14.75 -31.45
CA THR A 27 -27.07 14.95 -32.80
C THR A 27 -26.11 14.49 -33.89
N GLU A 28 -24.82 14.83 -33.74
CA GLU A 28 -23.77 14.47 -34.69
C GLU A 28 -23.56 12.95 -34.72
N ILE A 29 -23.54 12.31 -33.54
CA ILE A 29 -23.45 10.85 -33.43
C ILE A 29 -24.64 10.17 -34.14
N ILE A 30 -25.85 10.71 -33.99
CA ILE A 30 -27.04 10.18 -34.69
C ILE A 30 -26.89 10.26 -36.21
N GLU A 31 -26.35 11.36 -36.72
CA GLU A 31 -26.09 11.52 -38.16
C GLU A 31 -25.04 10.53 -38.67
N LEU A 32 -23.94 10.37 -37.92
CA LEU A 32 -22.89 9.40 -38.24
C LEU A 32 -23.40 7.96 -38.22
N LEU A 33 -24.30 7.61 -37.30
CA LEU A 33 -24.93 6.29 -37.22
C LEU A 33 -25.86 6.00 -38.41
N LYS A 34 -26.52 7.02 -38.96
CA LYS A 34 -27.35 6.88 -40.17
C LYS A 34 -26.52 6.70 -41.43
N GLN A 35 -25.26 7.12 -41.43
CA GLN A 35 -24.33 6.97 -42.56
C GLN A 35 -23.60 5.62 -42.56
N GLN A 36 -23.73 4.81 -41.49
CA GLN A 36 -23.13 3.48 -41.45
C GLN A 36 -23.93 2.47 -42.27
N ASP A 37 -23.28 1.35 -42.64
CA ASP A 37 -23.93 0.24 -43.34
C ASP A 37 -23.91 -1.07 -42.51
N PRO A 38 -25.07 -1.67 -42.17
CA PRO A 38 -26.41 -1.09 -42.27
C PRO A 38 -26.66 0.04 -41.26
N PRO A 39 -27.47 1.05 -41.61
CA PRO A 39 -27.70 2.23 -40.79
C PRO A 39 -28.39 1.89 -39.47
N GLU A 40 -27.95 2.50 -38.38
CA GLU A 40 -28.56 2.28 -37.06
C GLU A 40 -29.31 3.51 -36.56
N LYS A 41 -30.52 3.27 -36.06
CA LYS A 41 -31.35 4.32 -35.47
C LYS A 41 -31.28 4.25 -33.94
N ILE A 42 -30.48 5.12 -33.35
CA ILE A 42 -30.42 5.35 -31.90
C ILE A 42 -30.97 6.75 -31.62
N GLY A 43 -31.83 6.88 -30.61
CA GLY A 43 -32.43 8.17 -30.24
C GLY A 43 -31.49 9.01 -29.37
N ARG A 44 -31.68 10.33 -29.40
CA ARG A 44 -30.91 11.29 -28.59
C ARG A 44 -30.98 10.98 -27.09
N THR A 45 -32.16 10.70 -26.55
CA THR A 45 -32.34 10.34 -25.14
C THR A 45 -31.57 9.08 -24.75
N THR A 46 -31.45 8.12 -25.68
CA THR A 46 -30.71 6.87 -25.47
C THR A 46 -29.21 7.12 -25.37
N LEU A 47 -28.65 7.97 -26.26
CA LEU A 47 -27.25 8.39 -26.20
C LEU A 47 -26.95 9.23 -24.96
N TYR A 48 -27.82 10.19 -24.62
CA TYR A 48 -27.68 10.98 -23.40
C TYR A 48 -27.64 10.11 -22.15
N ASN A 49 -28.57 9.16 -22.02
CA ASN A 49 -28.61 8.23 -20.89
C ASN A 49 -27.38 7.32 -20.84
N TYR A 50 -26.88 6.89 -22.01
CA TYR A 50 -25.66 6.09 -22.10
C TYR A 50 -24.45 6.88 -21.58
N ARG A 51 -24.23 8.10 -22.10
CA ARG A 51 -23.15 8.99 -21.66
C ARG A 51 -23.21 9.29 -20.17
N LYS A 52 -24.42 9.48 -19.62
CA LYS A 52 -24.61 9.84 -18.21
C LYS A 52 -24.42 8.66 -17.24
N ASN A 53 -24.93 7.49 -17.59
CA ASN A 53 -25.04 6.36 -16.65
C ASN A 53 -24.02 5.24 -16.92
N ASP A 54 -23.65 5.03 -18.18
CA ASP A 54 -22.88 3.87 -18.63
C ASP A 54 -21.47 4.22 -19.12
N PHE A 55 -21.30 5.41 -19.71
CA PHE A 55 -20.03 5.89 -20.27
C PHE A 55 -19.70 7.30 -19.76
N ASN A 56 -19.78 7.48 -18.45
CA ASN A 56 -19.56 8.76 -17.80
C ASN A 56 -18.07 8.97 -17.50
N ILE A 57 -17.37 9.54 -18.47
CA ILE A 57 -15.93 9.80 -18.41
C ILE A 57 -15.56 10.59 -17.15
N ASN A 58 -16.32 11.63 -16.81
CA ASN A 58 -16.00 12.47 -15.65
C ASN A 58 -16.11 11.71 -14.33
N LYS A 59 -17.10 10.83 -14.20
CA LYS A 59 -17.28 9.98 -13.01
C LYS A 59 -16.10 9.02 -12.85
N GLU A 60 -15.73 8.32 -13.92
CA GLU A 60 -14.59 7.39 -13.89
C GLU A 60 -13.26 8.14 -13.67
N ALA A 61 -13.05 9.28 -14.31
CA ALA A 61 -11.87 10.12 -14.08
C ALA A 61 -11.78 10.59 -12.62
N THR A 62 -12.90 10.95 -12.00
CA THR A 62 -12.96 11.33 -10.58
C THR A 62 -12.58 10.15 -9.69
N ARG A 63 -13.12 8.96 -9.98
CA ARG A 63 -12.78 7.73 -9.27
C ARG A 63 -11.28 7.43 -9.36
N GLU A 64 -10.74 7.42 -10.58
CA GLU A 64 -9.32 7.15 -10.82
C GLU A 64 -8.41 8.19 -10.17
N TYR A 65 -8.79 9.47 -10.19
CA TYR A 65 -8.06 10.53 -9.49
C TYR A 65 -7.99 10.27 -7.98
N HIS A 66 -9.11 9.92 -7.36
CA HIS A 66 -9.14 9.62 -5.92
C HIS A 66 -8.36 8.35 -5.57
N GLU A 67 -8.43 7.31 -6.41
CA GLU A 67 -7.62 6.09 -6.24
C GLU A 67 -6.12 6.42 -6.31
N LYS A 68 -5.70 7.20 -7.32
CA LYS A 68 -4.31 7.68 -7.43
C LYS A 68 -3.88 8.46 -6.20
N LYS A 69 -4.68 9.43 -5.76
CA LYS A 69 -4.37 10.24 -4.56
C LYS A 69 -4.35 9.42 -3.27
N SER A 70 -5.23 8.42 -3.15
CA SER A 70 -5.21 7.50 -2.00
C SER A 70 -3.91 6.70 -1.97
N LYS A 71 -3.50 6.16 -3.12
CA LYS A 71 -2.24 5.43 -3.26
C LYS A 71 -1.02 6.30 -2.98
N GLU A 72 -1.02 7.55 -3.45
CA GLU A 72 0.03 8.52 -3.12
C GLU A 72 0.15 8.77 -1.62
N ARG A 73 -0.98 8.95 -0.91
CA ARG A 73 -0.99 9.12 0.55
C ARG A 73 -0.50 7.86 1.28
N LEU A 74 -0.92 6.69 0.83
CA LEU A 74 -0.44 5.41 1.38
C LEU A 74 1.07 5.28 1.21
N ASN A 75 1.58 5.51 0.00
CA ASN A 75 3.01 5.47 -0.28
C ASN A 75 3.78 6.49 0.56
N GLY A 76 3.22 7.69 0.78
CA GLY A 76 3.80 8.68 1.69
C GLY A 76 3.88 8.19 3.14
N ALA A 77 2.82 7.56 3.64
CA ALA A 77 2.81 6.96 4.97
C ALA A 77 3.80 5.79 5.08
N VAL A 78 3.88 4.92 4.06
CA VAL A 78 4.85 3.82 3.99
C VAL A 78 6.28 4.37 4.02
N ALA A 79 6.57 5.41 3.23
CA ALA A 79 7.89 6.03 3.22
C ALA A 79 8.26 6.62 4.60
N GLN A 80 7.30 7.22 5.31
CA GLN A 80 7.51 7.68 6.69
C GLN A 80 7.82 6.51 7.62
N THR A 81 7.03 5.43 7.58
CA THR A 81 7.28 4.25 8.40
C THR A 81 8.65 3.61 8.11
N VAL A 82 9.09 3.58 6.85
CA VAL A 82 10.45 3.14 6.49
C VAL A 82 11.49 4.07 7.11
N SER A 83 11.33 5.39 7.00
CA SER A 83 12.23 6.35 7.62
C SER A 83 12.29 6.21 9.15
N ASP A 84 11.15 5.92 9.80
CA ASP A 84 11.09 5.67 11.24
C ASP A 84 11.85 4.38 11.60
N LEU A 85 11.71 3.32 10.80
CA LEU A 85 12.46 2.07 10.96
C LEU A 85 13.97 2.28 10.80
N GLU A 86 14.39 3.06 9.81
CA GLU A 86 15.81 3.44 9.60
C GLU A 86 16.33 4.26 10.79
N PHE A 87 15.51 5.14 11.36
CA PHE A 87 15.87 5.87 12.57
C PHE A 87 16.07 4.94 13.77
N LEU A 88 15.19 3.94 13.95
CA LEU A 88 15.36 2.91 14.99
C LEU A 88 16.64 2.09 14.76
N ASP A 89 16.98 1.75 13.52
CA ASP A 89 18.23 1.05 13.19
C ASP A 89 19.47 1.86 13.55
N ASN A 90 19.43 3.17 13.35
CA ASN A 90 20.52 4.05 13.79
C ASN A 90 20.66 4.04 15.32
N ILE A 91 19.55 4.10 16.07
CA ILE A 91 19.60 4.01 17.55
C ILE A 91 20.22 2.68 17.99
N ILE A 92 19.80 1.57 17.37
CA ILE A 92 20.32 0.23 17.68
C ILE A 92 21.82 0.16 17.38
N THR A 93 22.24 0.72 16.24
CA THR A 93 23.67 0.75 15.84
C THR A 93 24.50 1.54 16.84
N VAL A 94 24.05 2.74 17.21
CA VAL A 94 24.72 3.58 18.21
C VAL A 94 24.81 2.82 19.54
N ALA A 95 23.73 2.17 19.98
CA ALA A 95 23.72 1.45 21.25
C ALA A 95 24.64 0.23 21.31
N ASN A 96 24.96 -0.37 20.16
CA ASN A 96 25.86 -1.52 20.06
C ASN A 96 27.33 -1.13 19.86
N ASP A 97 27.64 0.16 19.65
CA ASP A 97 29.00 0.59 19.37
C ASP A 97 29.88 0.54 20.64
N THR A 98 31.04 -0.10 20.50
CA THR A 98 31.99 -0.34 21.61
C THR A 98 33.01 0.80 21.65
N GLY A 99 32.55 1.98 22.03
CA GLY A 99 33.38 3.18 22.11
C GLY A 99 32.63 4.48 22.29
N LEU A 100 31.40 4.43 22.80
CA LEU A 100 30.57 5.61 23.01
C LEU A 100 31.18 6.53 24.05
N GLU A 101 31.68 7.69 23.62
CA GLU A 101 32.02 8.77 24.54
C GLU A 101 30.74 9.39 25.10
N VAL A 102 30.42 9.03 26.35
CA VAL A 102 29.28 9.59 27.07
C VAL A 102 29.64 10.94 27.67
N ASP A 103 28.78 11.93 27.40
CA ASP A 103 28.91 13.30 27.90
C ASP A 103 28.45 13.39 29.37
N PRO A 104 29.36 13.57 30.34
CA PRO A 104 29.00 13.61 31.75
C PRO A 104 28.26 14.89 32.14
N GLU A 105 28.31 15.97 31.34
CA GLU A 105 27.55 17.20 31.62
C GLU A 105 26.05 17.01 31.38
N LYS A 106 25.67 16.02 30.56
CA LYS A 106 24.27 15.69 30.26
C LYS A 106 23.69 14.57 31.14
N ASN A 107 24.48 14.01 32.06
CA ASN A 107 24.10 12.86 32.91
C ASN A 107 23.58 11.64 32.11
N ILE A 108 24.05 11.42 30.89
CA ILE A 108 23.70 10.24 30.10
C ILE A 108 24.80 9.20 30.31
N SER A 109 24.42 7.99 30.73
CA SER A 109 25.36 6.87 30.92
C SER A 109 25.32 5.89 29.74
N GLU A 110 26.35 5.05 29.61
CA GLU A 110 26.34 3.94 28.63
C GLU A 110 25.14 3.01 28.83
N LEU A 111 24.71 2.83 30.09
CA LEU A 111 23.53 2.04 30.44
C LEU A 111 22.25 2.65 29.84
N ASP A 112 22.11 3.97 29.84
CA ASP A 112 20.95 4.67 29.27
C ASP A 112 20.91 4.50 27.74
N ILE A 113 22.07 4.55 27.09
CA ILE A 113 22.18 4.31 25.65
C ILE A 113 21.81 2.86 25.29
N LYS A 114 22.28 1.87 26.07
CA LYS A 114 21.90 0.46 25.89
C LYS A 114 20.40 0.24 26.10
N LYS A 115 19.79 0.87 27.10
CA LYS A 115 18.33 0.84 27.35
C LYS A 115 17.54 1.41 26.16
N LEU A 116 18.01 2.51 25.58
CA LEU A 116 17.41 3.08 24.36
C LEU A 116 17.51 2.13 23.17
N GLY A 117 18.65 1.45 23.00
CA GLY A 117 18.82 0.39 22.00
C GLY A 117 17.78 -0.72 22.14
N ILE A 118 17.59 -1.25 23.35
CA ILE A 118 16.58 -2.29 23.63
C ILE A 118 15.16 -1.80 23.33
N GLN A 119 14.82 -0.56 23.71
CA GLN A 119 13.52 0.04 23.39
C GLN A 119 13.32 0.17 21.88
N ALA A 120 14.36 0.57 21.14
CA ALA A 120 14.30 0.67 19.68
C ALA A 120 14.10 -0.69 19.00
N VAL A 121 14.76 -1.76 19.48
CA VAL A 121 14.52 -3.13 19.01
C VAL A 121 13.06 -3.54 19.21
N ARG A 122 12.49 -3.29 20.40
CA ARG A 122 11.09 -3.63 20.70
C ARG A 122 10.12 -2.88 19.80
N ALA A 123 10.30 -1.57 19.64
CA ALA A 123 9.46 -0.75 18.76
C ALA A 123 9.54 -1.23 17.30
N LYS A 124 10.74 -1.58 16.81
CA LYS A 124 10.94 -2.14 15.46
C LYS A 124 10.20 -3.47 15.27
N GLN A 125 10.22 -4.34 16.28
CA GLN A 125 9.49 -5.61 16.24
C GLN A 125 7.97 -5.42 16.22
N GLU A 126 7.43 -4.46 16.96
CA GLU A 126 5.99 -4.17 16.94
C GLU A 126 5.52 -3.74 15.54
N VAL A 127 6.30 -2.91 14.85
CA VAL A 127 6.02 -2.51 13.47
C VAL A 127 6.03 -3.73 12.52
N PHE A 128 6.98 -4.65 12.67
CA PHE A 128 7.02 -5.85 11.84
C PHE A 128 5.86 -6.81 12.14
N LYS A 129 5.49 -7.00 13.41
CA LYS A 129 4.34 -7.82 13.80
C LYS A 129 3.02 -7.27 13.25
N ALA A 130 2.86 -5.95 13.26
CA ALA A 130 1.68 -5.31 12.69
C ALA A 130 1.59 -5.46 11.15
N GLY A 131 2.71 -5.72 10.48
CA GLY A 131 2.82 -5.86 9.02
C GLY A 131 2.89 -7.30 8.50
N SER A 132 3.02 -8.30 9.36
CA SER A 132 3.11 -9.72 8.98
C SER A 132 1.75 -10.42 9.11
N GLU A 133 1.28 -11.09 8.05
CA GLU A 133 0.10 -11.99 8.13
C GLU A 133 0.40 -13.29 8.89
N ASP A 134 1.67 -13.65 9.04
CA ASP A 134 2.15 -14.80 9.83
C ASP A 134 2.95 -14.32 11.04
N GLU A 135 2.53 -14.71 12.25
CA GLU A 135 3.27 -14.51 13.50
C GLU A 135 4.58 -15.32 13.49
N LYS A 136 5.63 -14.81 12.84
CA LYS A 136 6.97 -15.36 13.00
C LYS A 136 7.56 -14.87 14.32
N GLU A 137 7.78 -15.77 15.26
CA GLU A 137 8.53 -15.50 16.49
C GLU A 137 9.99 -15.15 16.13
N PHE A 138 10.40 -13.94 16.48
CA PHE A 138 11.79 -13.49 16.37
C PHE A 138 12.45 -13.55 17.75
N ILE A 139 13.46 -14.41 17.90
CA ILE A 139 14.25 -14.52 19.13
C ILE A 139 15.37 -13.46 19.10
N ILE A 140 15.43 -12.61 20.15
CA ILE A 140 16.51 -11.65 20.36
C ILE A 140 17.51 -12.25 21.34
N THR A 141 18.79 -12.34 20.97
CA THR A 141 19.87 -12.70 21.88
C THR A 141 20.55 -11.41 22.38
N ILE A 142 20.50 -11.15 23.69
CA ILE A 142 21.16 -10.02 24.33
C ILE A 142 22.42 -10.55 25.02
N VAL A 143 23.61 -10.16 24.56
CA VAL A 143 24.87 -10.47 25.26
C VAL A 143 25.05 -9.41 26.35
N GLY A 144 24.64 -9.75 27.57
CA GLY A 144 24.82 -8.92 28.76
C GLY A 144 26.29 -8.82 29.14
N VAL A 145 26.79 -7.59 29.32
CA VAL A 145 27.99 -7.35 30.11
C VAL A 145 27.51 -7.20 31.54
N ASP A 146 27.96 -8.11 32.40
CA ASP A 146 27.56 -8.26 33.80
C ASP A 146 27.36 -6.92 34.52
N SER A 147 26.13 -6.67 34.95
CA SER A 147 25.84 -5.76 36.05
C SER A 147 24.61 -6.32 36.77
N ASP A 148 24.90 -7.17 37.74
CA ASP A 148 24.04 -7.65 38.83
C ASP A 148 22.63 -7.04 38.87
N GLU A 149 21.68 -7.66 38.17
CA GLU A 149 20.29 -7.79 38.59
C GLU A 149 19.61 -8.84 37.68
N GLU A 150 19.35 -9.99 38.30
CA GLU A 150 18.36 -11.02 37.96
C GLU A 150 17.71 -10.97 36.56
N ASP A 151 18.24 -11.76 35.62
CA ASP A 151 17.45 -12.71 34.81
C ASP A 151 18.41 -13.54 33.95
N ASN A 152 18.79 -14.69 34.48
CA ASN A 152 19.54 -15.72 33.76
C ASN A 152 18.60 -16.41 32.78
N VAL A 153 18.84 -16.30 31.48
CA VAL A 153 18.30 -17.24 30.49
C VAL A 153 19.40 -17.59 29.50
N GLU A 154 20.14 -18.65 29.81
CA GLU A 154 20.93 -19.43 28.86
C GLU A 154 19.98 -20.23 27.94
N VAL A 155 20.24 -20.29 26.64
CA VAL A 155 19.70 -21.33 25.76
C VAL A 155 20.72 -21.69 24.66
N GLU A 156 21.15 -22.95 24.64
CA GLU A 156 21.91 -23.58 23.55
C GLU A 156 20.98 -24.00 22.39
N PRO A 157 21.47 -24.06 21.13
CA PRO A 157 20.67 -24.53 20.00
C PRO A 157 20.68 -26.07 19.90
N GLU A 158 19.53 -26.72 20.01
CA GLU A 158 19.35 -28.06 19.44
C GLU A 158 18.95 -27.95 17.96
N ALA A 159 19.79 -28.53 17.10
CA ALA A 159 19.60 -28.59 15.67
C ALA A 159 18.52 -29.63 15.30
N GLU A 160 17.79 -29.30 14.23
CA GLU A 160 16.80 -30.13 13.55
C GLU A 160 17.31 -31.54 13.22
N GLU A 161 16.49 -32.57 13.47
CA GLU A 161 16.50 -33.76 12.63
C GLU A 161 15.15 -33.89 11.90
N GLU A 162 15.20 -33.65 10.60
CA GLU A 162 14.22 -34.10 9.61
C GLU A 162 13.98 -35.61 9.73
N HIS A 163 12.72 -36.06 9.71
CA HIS A 163 12.41 -37.31 9.02
C HIS A 163 11.00 -37.32 8.43
N GLN A 164 10.96 -37.43 7.10
CA GLN A 164 9.83 -37.82 6.28
C GLN A 164 9.75 -39.37 6.16
N PRO A 165 8.69 -39.94 5.57
CA PRO A 165 8.00 -41.13 6.06
C PRO A 165 8.44 -42.44 5.38
N ASP A 166 7.97 -43.57 5.92
CA ASP A 166 7.49 -44.75 5.17
C ASP A 166 6.31 -45.40 5.91
#